data_AF-A0A699SWN4-F1
#
_entry.id   AF-A0A699SWN4-F1
#
_cell.length_a   1.000
_cell.length_b   1.000
_cell.length_c   1.000
_cell.angle_alpha   90.00
_cell.angle_beta   90.00
_cell.angle_gamma   90.00
#
_symmetry.space_group_name_H-M   'P 1'
#
loop_
_entity.id
_entity.type
_entity.pdbx_description
1 polymer ?
#
loop_
_entity_poly.entity_id
_entity_poly.type
_entity_poly.pdbx_seq_one_letter_code
_entity_poly.pdbx_strand_id
1 'polypeptide(L)' 'ATFDCLLKTYGFLTPDFWRETRFSRSPYQEYTDMLAKPTTKAITYVEDVADIPA' A
#
# COMPACT_ATOMS: atom_id res chain seq x y z
N ALA A 1 24.54 9.55 -10.09
CA ALA A 1 24.18 10.89 -10.60
C ALA A 1 22.84 10.88 -11.35
N THR A 2 22.64 9.98 -12.32
CA THR A 2 21.40 9.91 -13.13
C THR A 2 20.14 9.61 -12.33
N PHE A 3 20.17 8.64 -11.42
CA PHE A 3 19.05 8.29 -10.54
C PHE A 3 18.59 9.50 -9.69
N ASP A 4 19.53 10.19 -9.05
CA ASP A 4 19.26 11.35 -8.21
C ASP A 4 18.68 12.53 -9.01
N CYS A 5 19.14 12.71 -10.26
CA CYS A 5 18.55 13.69 -11.17
C CYS A 5 17.10 13.34 -11.52
N LEU A 6 16.80 12.08 -11.83
CA LEU A 6 15.46 11.59 -12.14
C LEU A 6 14.50 11.77 -10.96
N LEU A 7 14.92 11.46 -9.73
CA LEU A 7 14.09 11.63 -8.54
C LEU A 7 13.70 13.11 -8.32
N LYS A 8 14.64 14.03 -8.56
CA LYS A 8 14.41 15.47 -8.41
C LYS A 8 13.48 16.07 -9.47
N THR A 9 13.15 15.35 -10.55
CA THR A 9 12.23 15.85 -11.58
C THR A 9 10.82 16.11 -11.03
N TYR A 10 10.37 15.33 -10.05
CA TYR A 10 9.11 15.56 -9.32
C TYR A 10 9.29 16.41 -8.05
N GLY A 11 10.54 16.69 -7.65
CA GLY A 11 10.85 17.55 -6.50
C GLY A 11 10.81 19.04 -6.83
N PHE A 12 10.87 19.41 -8.13
CA PHE A 12 10.77 20.80 -8.57
C PHE A 12 9.31 21.21 -8.79
N LEU A 13 8.88 22.28 -8.13
CA LEU A 13 7.51 22.79 -8.23
C LEU A 13 7.40 23.79 -9.39
N THR A 14 6.93 23.33 -10.55
CA THR A 14 6.65 24.20 -11.70
C THR A 14 5.37 25.02 -11.47
N PRO A 15 5.19 26.16 -12.18
CA PRO A 15 3.98 26.98 -12.07
C PRO A 15 2.67 26.21 -12.33
N ASP A 16 2.72 25.16 -13.15
CA ASP A 16 1.57 24.27 -13.42
C ASP A 16 1.06 23.56 -12.15
N PHE A 17 1.93 23.36 -11.15
CA PHE A 17 1.63 22.67 -9.91
C PHE A 17 1.25 23.60 -8.74
N TRP A 18 1.11 24.91 -8.97
CA TRP A 18 0.69 25.86 -7.93
C TRP A 18 -0.80 25.79 -7.57
N ARG A 19 -1.59 25.07 -8.37
CA ARG A 19 -2.98 24.81 -8.07
C ARG A 19 -3.10 24.06 -6.74
N GLU A 20 -4.15 24.36 -5.99
CA GLU A 20 -4.48 23.69 -4.73
C GLU A 20 -4.54 22.16 -4.87
N THR A 21 -3.85 21.47 -3.97
CA THR A 21 -3.87 20.00 -3.87
C THR A 21 -5.18 19.53 -3.26
N ARG A 22 -5.89 18.63 -3.96
CA ARG A 22 -7.11 18.00 -3.44
C ARG A 22 -6.76 16.74 -2.67
N PHE A 23 -7.00 16.75 -1.37
CA PHE A 23 -6.83 15.57 -0.53
C PHE A 23 -8.03 14.62 -0.72
N SER A 24 -7.75 13.41 -1.18
CA SER A 24 -8.71 12.29 -1.16
C SER A 24 -8.42 11.36 0.02
N ARG A 25 -9.36 10.46 0.33
CA ARG A 25 -9.11 9.39 1.29
C ARG A 25 -7.86 8.61 0.89
N SER A 26 -7.05 8.19 1.88
CA SER A 26 -5.88 7.38 1.56
C SER A 26 -6.33 5.99 1.09
N PRO A 27 -5.58 5.32 0.21
CA PRO A 27 -5.95 3.97 -0.25
C PRO A 27 -6.15 2.99 0.91
N TYR A 28 -5.35 3.12 1.98
CA TYR A 28 -5.52 2.29 3.18
C TYR A 28 -6.84 2.54 3.91
N GLN A 29 -7.33 3.77 3.93
CA GLN A 29 -8.63 4.10 4.50
C GLN A 29 -9.78 3.62 3.59
N GLU A 30 -9.62 3.68 2.27
CA GLU A 30 -10.66 3.26 1.32
C GLU A 30 -10.82 1.73 1.25
N TYR A 31 -9.72 0.99 1.34
CA TYR A 31 -9.72 -0.47 1.22
C TYR A 31 -9.60 -1.20 2.57
N THR A 32 -9.84 -0.50 3.68
CA THR A 32 -9.73 -1.08 5.03
C THR A 32 -10.60 -2.32 5.20
N ASP A 33 -11.82 -2.33 4.67
CA ASP A 33 -12.76 -3.46 4.78
C ASP A 33 -12.30 -4.69 3.98
N MET A 34 -11.58 -4.46 2.88
CA MET A 34 -10.99 -5.53 2.07
C MET A 34 -9.75 -6.10 2.77
N LEU A 35 -8.90 -5.23 3.32
CA LEU A 35 -7.63 -5.62 3.93
C LEU A 35 -7.78 -6.24 5.32
N ALA A 36 -8.85 -5.87 6.06
CA ALA A 36 -9.19 -6.47 7.34
C ALA A 36 -9.61 -7.94 7.23
N LYS A 37 -10.01 -8.39 6.04
CA LYS A 37 -10.35 -9.81 5.81
C LYS A 37 -9.06 -10.62 5.75
N PRO A 38 -8.93 -11.69 6.55
CA PRO A 38 -7.79 -12.57 6.44
C PRO A 38 -7.73 -13.17 5.04
N THR A 39 -6.58 -13.06 4.39
CA THR A 39 -6.36 -13.71 3.10
C THR A 39 -6.33 -15.22 3.34
N THR A 40 -7.37 -15.94 2.91
CA THR A 40 -7.53 -17.40 3.09
C THR A 40 -6.32 -18.22 2.66
N LYS A 41 -5.43 -17.66 1.82
CA LYS A 41 -4.19 -18.32 1.36
C LYS A 41 -3.07 -18.39 2.42
N ALA A 42 -3.12 -17.63 3.50
CA ALA A 42 -2.08 -17.62 4.53
C ALA A 42 -2.47 -18.38 5.82
N ILE A 43 -3.77 -18.56 6.10
CA ILE A 43 -4.25 -19.15 7.36
C ILE A 43 -4.36 -20.68 7.30
N THR A 44 -4.56 -21.28 6.12
CA THR A 44 -4.72 -22.74 5.99
C THR A 44 -3.47 -23.53 6.38
N TYR A 45 -2.28 -22.93 6.42
CA TYR A 45 -1.04 -23.64 6.80
C TYR A 45 -0.81 -23.77 8.31
N VAL A 46 -1.52 -23.00 9.14
CA VAL A 46 -1.36 -23.04 10.60
C VAL A 46 -2.44 -23.88 11.30
N GLU A 47 -3.58 -24.11 10.65
CA GLU A 47 -4.64 -24.97 11.21
C GLU A 47 -4.38 -26.47 10.94
N ASP A 48 -3.76 -26.83 9.81
CA ASP A 48 -3.51 -28.23 9.44
C ASP A 48 -2.40 -28.94 10.25
N VAL A 49 -1.57 -28.21 11.01
CA VAL A 49 -0.48 -28.80 11.84
C VAL A 49 -0.94 -29.09 13.27
N ALA A 50 -2.08 -28.56 13.70
CA ALA A 50 -2.55 -28.67 15.09
C ALA A 50 -3.41 -29.92 15.37
N ASP A 51 -3.78 -30.70 14.35
CA ASP A 51 -4.76 -31.80 14.47
C ASP A 51 -4.18 -33.20 14.18
N ILE A 52 -2.90 -33.44 14.51
CA ILE A 52 -2.30 -34.79 14.48
C ILE A 52 -2.33 -35.38 15.90
N PRO A 53 -3.35 -36.19 16.27
CA PRO A 53 -3.30 -36.97 17.51
C PRO A 53 -2.23 -38.07 17.42
N ALA A 54 -1.49 -38.24 18.51
CA ALA A 54 -0.42 -39.24 18.71
C ALA A 54 -0.93 -40.68 18.76
#